data_AF-A0A932Q0J8-F1
#
_entry.id   AF-A0A932Q0J8-F1
#
_cell.length_a   1.000
_cell.length_b   1.000
_cell.length_c   1.000
_cell.angle_alpha   90.00
_cell.angle_beta   90.00
_cell.angle_gamma   90.00
#
_symmetry.space_group_name_H-M   'P 1'
#
loop_
_entity.id
_entity.type
_entity.pdbx_description
1 polymer ?
#
loop_
_entity_poly.entity_id
_entity_poly.type
_entity_poly.pdbx_seq_one_letter_code
_entity_poly.pdbx_strand_id
1 'polypeptide(L)'
;MNPDAWREPNLSHPHNIVLDFWARLGIAGVIALIWLVVEFYRRGLIALQKNRALALGLIAAMTAALAHGLIDAAFFYVDLAFGWMVMFSLIVQLSRRPSVS
;
A
#
# COMPACT_ATOMS: atom_id res chain seq x y z
N MET A 1 -19.09 -13.33 -37.15
CA MET A 1 -19.09 -12.63 -35.86
C MET A 1 -19.72 -13.54 -34.82
N ASN A 2 -18.96 -14.00 -33.83
CA ASN A 2 -19.53 -14.78 -32.73
C ASN A 2 -20.37 -13.83 -31.84
N PRO A 3 -21.68 -14.05 -31.62
CA PRO A 3 -22.54 -13.15 -30.86
C PRO A 3 -22.38 -13.25 -29.34
N ASP A 4 -21.35 -13.93 -28.82
CA ASP A 4 -21.19 -14.16 -27.38
C ASP A 4 -20.29 -13.15 -26.64
N ALA A 5 -19.78 -12.13 -27.34
CA ALA A 5 -18.85 -11.15 -26.76
C ALA A 5 -19.50 -10.04 -25.90
N TRP A 6 -20.82 -10.07 -25.65
CA TRP A 6 -21.56 -9.01 -24.92
C TRP A 6 -22.06 -9.40 -23.53
N ARG A 7 -21.82 -10.64 -23.07
CA ARG A 7 -22.37 -11.18 -21.80
C ARG A 7 -21.45 -11.11 -20.58
N GLU A 8 -20.40 -10.31 -20.60
CA GLU A 8 -19.66 -9.98 -19.37
C GLU A 8 -19.50 -8.47 -19.15
N PRO A 9 -20.58 -7.66 -19.07
CA PRO A 9 -20.48 -6.26 -18.69
C PRO A 9 -20.23 -6.07 -17.17
N ASN A 10 -19.81 -7.12 -16.46
CA ASN A 10 -19.63 -7.15 -15.00
C ASN A 10 -18.33 -7.81 -14.54
N LEU A 11 -17.26 -7.75 -15.34
CA LEU A 11 -15.89 -7.87 -14.80
C LEU A 11 -15.49 -6.55 -14.11
N SER A 12 -16.38 -6.01 -13.27
CA SER A 12 -16.00 -5.17 -12.15
C SER A 12 -15.24 -6.06 -11.18
N HIS A 13 -14.01 -6.44 -11.51
CA HIS A 13 -13.12 -6.98 -10.51
C HIS A 13 -13.16 -5.99 -9.33
N PRO A 14 -13.29 -6.44 -8.09
CA PRO A 14 -13.15 -5.57 -6.93
C PRO A 14 -11.70 -5.07 -6.90
N HIS A 15 -11.44 -4.02 -7.66
CA HIS A 15 -10.15 -3.39 -7.87
C HIS A 15 -9.89 -2.35 -6.77
N ASN A 16 -10.17 -2.72 -5.52
CA ASN A 16 -9.99 -1.83 -4.39
C ASN A 16 -9.28 -2.59 -3.29
N ILE A 17 -8.12 -2.10 -2.89
CA ILE A 17 -7.25 -2.66 -1.87
C ILE A 17 -8.01 -3.00 -0.58
N VAL A 18 -9.00 -2.18 -0.19
CA VAL A 18 -9.83 -2.46 1.00
C VAL A 18 -10.69 -3.70 0.79
N LEU A 19 -11.35 -3.81 -0.37
CA LEU A 19 -12.17 -4.97 -0.72
C LEU A 19 -11.32 -6.22 -0.91
N ASP A 20 -10.11 -6.09 -1.47
CA ASP A 20 -9.18 -7.21 -1.71
C ASP A 20 -8.66 -7.77 -0.37
N PHE A 21 -8.26 -6.89 0.56
CA PHE A 21 -7.88 -7.30 1.93
C PHE A 21 -9.07 -7.90 2.70
N TRP A 22 -10.27 -7.32 2.57
CA TRP A 22 -11.47 -7.87 3.21
C TRP A 22 -11.83 -9.24 2.65
N ALA A 23 -11.90 -9.39 1.33
CA ALA A 23 -12.31 -10.66 0.70
C ALA A 23 -11.34 -11.81 1.01
N ARG A 24 -10.04 -11.54 1.10
CA ARG A 24 -9.01 -12.58 1.31
C ARG A 24 -8.74 -12.89 2.78
N LEU A 25 -8.78 -11.89 3.65
CA LEU A 25 -8.34 -12.01 5.06
C LEU A 25 -9.46 -11.67 6.06
N GLY A 26 -10.66 -11.35 5.58
CA GLY A 26 -11.77 -10.92 6.42
C GLY A 26 -11.54 -9.53 7.05
N ILE A 27 -12.25 -9.28 8.15
CA ILE A 27 -12.11 -8.03 8.93
C ILE A 27 -10.67 -7.83 9.43
N ALA A 28 -9.95 -8.92 9.75
CA ALA A 28 -8.56 -8.85 10.16
C ALA A 28 -7.66 -8.24 9.07
N GLY A 29 -7.95 -8.52 7.79
CA GLY A 29 -7.26 -7.89 6.66
C GLY A 29 -7.41 -6.37 6.63
N VAL A 30 -8.63 -5.89 6.80
CA VAL A 30 -8.92 -4.45 6.81
C VAL A 30 -8.22 -3.76 7.98
N ILE A 31 -8.24 -4.38 9.17
CA ILE A 31 -7.51 -3.87 10.34
C ILE A 31 -6.00 -3.81 10.07
N ALA A 32 -5.43 -4.87 9.48
CA ALA A 32 -4.01 -4.92 9.13
C ALA A 32 -3.64 -3.84 8.11
N LEU A 33 -4.46 -3.63 7.08
CA LEU A 33 -4.25 -2.59 6.07
C LEU A 33 -4.25 -1.19 6.71
N ILE A 34 -5.27 -0.88 7.52
CA ILE A 34 -5.35 0.40 8.23
C ILE A 34 -4.13 0.60 9.11
N TRP A 35 -3.75 -0.41 9.89
CA TRP A 35 -2.59 -0.35 10.78
C TRP A 35 -1.29 -0.10 10.02
N LEU A 36 -1.04 -0.83 8.93
CA LEU A 36 0.15 -0.65 8.09
C LEU A 36 0.23 0.75 7.51
N VAL A 37 -0.89 1.27 6.99
CA VAL A 37 -0.96 2.63 6.43
C VAL A 37 -0.68 3.66 7.52
N VAL A 38 -1.40 3.60 8.66
CA VAL A 38 -1.21 4.56 9.76
C VAL A 38 0.24 4.55 10.28
N GLU A 39 0.81 3.37 10.51
CA GLU A 39 2.18 3.25 11.01
C GLU A 39 3.22 3.74 9.99
N PHE A 40 2.99 3.51 8.69
CA PHE A 40 3.85 4.03 7.62
C PHE A 40 3.89 5.56 7.66
N TYR A 41 2.73 6.24 7.65
CA TYR A 41 2.67 7.70 7.66
C TYR A 41 3.20 8.28 8.98
N ARG A 42 2.92 7.65 10.12
CA ARG A 42 3.46 8.07 11.43
C ARG A 42 4.99 8.05 11.42
N ARG A 43 5.61 6.99 10.90
CA ARG A 43 7.08 6.91 10.72
C ARG A 43 7.58 7.88 9.69
N GLY A 44 6.82 8.10 8.61
CA GLY A 44 7.11 9.09 7.59
C GLY A 44 7.25 10.50 8.16
N LEU A 45 6.34 10.92 9.03
CA LEU A 45 6.39 12.23 9.68
C LEU A 45 7.65 12.40 10.56
N ILE A 46 8.07 11.35 11.26
CA ILE A 46 9.32 11.35 12.03
C ILE A 46 10.54 11.39 11.08
N ALA A 47 10.50 10.61 10.01
CA ALA A 47 11.55 10.52 9.00
C ALA A 47 11.76 11.85 8.25
N LEU A 48 10.72 12.67 8.07
CA LEU A 48 10.82 14.01 7.49
C LEU A 48 11.78 14.93 8.25
N GLN A 49 11.92 14.75 9.57
CA GLN A 49 12.85 15.51 10.40
C GLN A 49 14.30 15.07 10.21
N LYS A 50 14.53 13.85 9.68
CA LYS A 50 15.87 13.26 9.52
C LYS A 50 16.41 13.34 8.11
N ASN A 51 15.57 12.99 7.13
CA ASN A 51 15.89 13.10 5.71
C ASN A 51 14.63 13.45 4.94
N ARG A 52 14.40 14.75 4.78
CA ARG A 52 13.17 15.30 4.20
C ARG A 52 12.94 14.81 2.76
N ALA A 53 13.97 14.80 1.92
CA ALA A 53 13.84 14.43 0.51
C ALA A 53 13.42 12.96 0.34
N LEU A 54 14.13 12.04 0.99
CA LEU A 54 13.81 10.61 0.90
C LEU A 54 12.46 10.29 1.56
N ALA A 55 12.17 10.88 2.73
CA ALA A 55 10.90 10.67 3.41
C ALA A 55 9.71 11.19 2.59
N LEU A 56 9.82 12.36 1.95
CA LEU A 56 8.78 12.86 1.04
C LEU A 56 8.59 11.94 -0.16
N GLY A 57 9.68 11.45 -0.76
CA GLY A 57 9.60 10.49 -1.87
C GLY A 57 8.88 9.20 -1.47
N LEU A 58 9.18 8.64 -0.29
CA LEU A 58 8.52 7.44 0.23
C LEU A 58 7.03 7.68 0.56
N ILE A 59 6.71 8.83 1.16
CA ILE A 59 5.31 9.22 1.45
C ILE A 59 4.52 9.39 0.15
N ALA A 60 5.10 10.07 -0.84
CA ALA A 60 4.47 10.26 -2.14
C ALA A 60 4.27 8.92 -2.86
N ALA A 61 5.28 8.05 -2.87
CA ALA A 61 5.20 6.72 -3.48
C ALA A 61 4.12 5.84 -2.85
N MET A 62 4.05 5.79 -1.50
CA MET A 62 2.99 5.07 -0.80
C MET A 62 1.60 5.66 -1.09
N THR A 63 1.49 6.99 -1.15
CA THR A 63 0.21 7.66 -1.47
C THR A 63 -0.24 7.33 -2.89
N ALA A 64 0.69 7.31 -3.85
CA ALA A 64 0.41 6.90 -5.23
C ALA A 64 0.01 5.42 -5.32
N ALA A 65 0.68 4.53 -4.58
CA ALA A 65 0.33 3.12 -4.51
C ALA A 65 -1.06 2.88 -3.91
N LEU A 66 -1.43 3.63 -2.87
CA LEU A 66 -2.77 3.59 -2.27
C LEU A 66 -3.85 4.14 -3.23
N ALA A 67 -3.58 5.26 -3.89
CA ALA A 67 -4.50 5.86 -4.85
C ALA A 67 -4.73 4.95 -6.06
N HIS A 68 -3.66 4.36 -6.59
CA HIS A 68 -3.74 3.35 -7.64
C HIS A 68 -4.48 2.11 -7.13
N GLY A 69 -4.18 1.66 -5.90
CA GLY A 69 -4.81 0.53 -5.24
C GLY A 69 -6.30 0.67 -4.94
N LEU A 70 -6.85 1.88 -5.02
CA LEU A 70 -8.28 2.10 -4.89
C LEU A 70 -9.04 1.80 -6.20
N ILE A 71 -8.31 1.80 -7.33
CA ILE A 71 -8.81 1.63 -8.69
C ILE A 71 -8.29 0.33 -9.34
N ASP A 72 -7.21 -0.27 -8.82
CA ASP A 72 -6.62 -1.54 -9.26
C ASP A 72 -6.05 -2.36 -8.09
N ALA A 73 -5.58 -3.59 -8.36
CA ALA A 73 -4.91 -4.42 -7.38
C ALA A 73 -3.55 -3.84 -6.97
N ALA A 74 -3.34 -3.68 -5.66
CA ALA A 74 -2.15 -2.98 -5.14
C ALA A 74 -1.24 -3.80 -4.21
N PHE A 75 -1.63 -5.00 -3.78
CA PHE A 75 -0.86 -5.71 -2.75
C PHE A 75 -0.67 -7.21 -2.97
N PHE A 76 -1.70 -7.98 -3.32
CA PHE A 76 -1.61 -9.46 -3.34
C PHE A 76 -0.87 -10.06 -4.55
N TYR A 77 -0.22 -9.22 -5.35
CA TYR A 77 0.81 -9.65 -6.31
C TYR A 77 2.18 -9.57 -5.62
N VAL A 78 2.99 -10.63 -5.76
CA VAL A 78 4.28 -10.75 -5.06
C VAL A 78 5.20 -9.54 -5.32
N ASP A 79 5.25 -9.05 -6.55
CA ASP A 79 6.08 -7.90 -6.91
C ASP A 79 5.61 -6.59 -6.24
N LEU A 80 4.29 -6.39 -6.13
CA LEU A 80 3.71 -5.23 -5.46
C LEU A 80 3.91 -5.32 -3.95
N ALA A 81 3.65 -6.49 -3.35
CA ALA A 81 3.92 -6.74 -1.93
C ALA A 81 5.39 -6.45 -1.59
N PHE A 82 6.31 -6.87 -2.45
CA PHE A 82 7.74 -6.59 -2.28
C PHE A 82 8.01 -5.09 -2.27
N GLY A 83 7.47 -4.33 -3.23
CA GLY A 83 7.58 -2.87 -3.27
C GLY A 83 7.06 -2.21 -1.99
N TRP A 84 5.89 -2.63 -1.50
CA TRP A 84 5.32 -2.17 -0.22
C TRP A 84 6.26 -2.44 0.96
N MET A 85 6.77 -3.65 1.08
CA MET A 85 7.63 -4.04 2.20
C MET A 85 8.99 -3.33 2.16
N VAL A 86 9.56 -3.09 0.98
CA VAL A 86 10.78 -2.30 0.83
C VAL A 86 10.55 -0.86 1.28
N MET A 87 9.48 -0.20 0.79
CA MET A 87 9.15 1.16 1.24
C MET A 87 8.95 1.22 2.75
N PHE A 88 8.24 0.24 3.32
CA PHE A 88 8.00 0.16 4.76
C PHE A 88 9.30 -0.03 5.56
N SER A 89 10.17 -0.93 5.12
CA SER A 89 11.48 -1.14 5.74
C SER A 89 12.33 0.13 5.73
N LEU A 90 12.36 0.84 4.59
CA LEU A 90 13.11 2.09 4.45
C LEU A 90 12.58 3.19 5.38
N ILE A 91 11.26 3.39 5.44
CA ILE A 91 10.69 4.43 6.32
C ILE A 91 10.91 4.08 7.80
N VAL A 92 10.83 2.79 8.14
CA VAL A 92 11.15 2.30 9.49
C VAL A 92 12.59 2.62 9.85
N GLN A 93 13.55 2.26 9.00
CA GLN A 93 14.96 2.55 9.25
C GLN A 93 15.22 4.04 9.39
N LEU A 94 14.63 4.85 8.51
CA LEU A 94 14.81 6.30 8.52
C LEU A 94 14.21 6.97 9.77
N SER A 95 13.15 6.40 10.32
CA SER A 95 12.51 6.89 11.55
C SER A 95 13.23 6.51 12.85
N ARG A 96 14.18 5.56 12.82
CA ARG A 96 14.88 5.09 14.04
C ARG A 96 15.69 6.22 14.67
N ARG A 97 15.66 6.33 16.00
CA ARG A 97 16.56 7.22 16.75
C ARG A 97 18.00 6.70 16.63
N PRO A 98 19.03 7.56 16.60
CA PRO A 98 20.41 7.08 16.64
C PRO A 98 20.57 6.32 17.95
N SER A 99 21.01 5.06 17.89
CA SER A 99 21.44 4.35 19.10
C SER A 99 22.70 5.04 19.58
N VAL A 100 22.60 5.74 20.71
CA VAL A 100 23.78 6.23 21.43
C VAL A 100 24.52 4.98 21.91
N SER A 101 25.69 4.71 21.31
CA SER A 101 26.68 3.74 21.80
C SER A 101 27.78 4.46 22.53
#